data_AF-A0AB34Z3V5-F1
#
_entry.id   AF-A0AB34Z3V5-F1
#
_cell.length_a   1.000
_cell.length_b   1.000
_cell.length_c   1.000
_cell.angle_alpha   90.00
_cell.angle_beta   90.00
_cell.angle_gamma   90.00
#
_symmetry.space_group_name_H-M   'P 1'
#
loop_
_entity.id
_entity.type
_entity.pdbx_description
1 polymer ?
#
loop_
_entity_poly.entity_id
_entity_poly.type
_entity_poly.pdbx_seq_one_letter_code
_entity_poly.pdbx_strand_id
1 'polypeptide(L)'
;MSKQFRVCTGVTLSFEMMQGYVLAMLHSHAQPDLPPVLIACEATGVDDVLPGGDAQSVVLGRLHVCMHEDPAVDVLTWLRKQAHHSRAAR
;
A
#
# COMPACT_ATOMS: atom_id res chain seq x y z
N MET A 1 -2.06 10.51 -7.60
CA MET A 1 -3.17 10.37 -6.63
C MET A 1 -2.68 9.48 -5.50
N SER A 2 -2.65 9.97 -4.26
CA SER A 2 -2.33 9.13 -3.10
C SER A 2 -3.62 8.49 -2.57
N LYS A 3 -3.56 7.20 -2.24
CA LYS A 3 -4.62 6.51 -1.49
C LYS A 3 -4.01 5.89 -0.24
N GLN A 4 -4.78 5.89 0.84
CA GLN A 4 -4.45 5.23 2.09
C GLN A 4 -5.44 4.11 2.37
N PHE A 5 -4.95 3.06 3.01
CA PHE A 5 -5.72 1.90 3.49
C PHE A 5 -5.39 1.68 4.95
N ARG A 6 -6.39 1.28 5.75
CA ARG A 6 -6.22 0.95 7.15
C ARG A 6 -5.74 -0.48 7.28
N VAL A 7 -4.58 -0.64 7.92
CA VAL A 7 -3.97 -1.95 8.16
C VAL A 7 -4.52 -2.54 9.44
N CYS A 8 -4.39 -1.83 10.55
CA CYS A 8 -4.97 -2.12 11.84
C CYS A 8 -5.12 -0.81 12.62
N THR A 9 -5.60 -0.88 13.86
CA THR A 9 -5.87 0.32 14.65
C THR A 9 -4.61 1.17 14.78
N GLY A 10 -4.71 2.41 14.29
CA GLY A 10 -3.61 3.38 14.31
C GLY A 10 -2.50 3.11 13.28
N VAL A 11 -2.67 2.21 12.31
CA VAL A 11 -1.68 1.97 11.24
C VAL A 11 -2.34 2.08 9.87
N THR A 12 -1.76 2.90 8.99
CA THR A 12 -2.21 3.01 7.60
C THR A 12 -1.09 2.65 6.63
N LEU A 13 -1.49 2.10 5.49
CA LEU A 13 -0.66 1.83 4.33
C LEU A 13 -1.01 2.84 3.25
N SER A 14 -0.05 3.64 2.82
CA SER A 14 -0.21 4.62 1.76
C SER A 14 0.69 4.32 0.56
N PHE A 15 0.28 4.78 -0.61
CA PHE A 15 0.99 4.57 -1.86
C PHE A 15 1.26 5.87 -2.58
N GLU A 16 2.48 6.00 -3.11
CA GLU A 16 2.87 7.05 -4.04
C GLU A 16 3.33 6.43 -5.37
N MET A 17 2.62 6.78 -6.43
CA MET A 17 2.90 6.26 -7.77
C MET A 17 4.04 7.05 -8.40
N MET A 18 5.12 6.36 -8.74
CA MET A 18 6.30 6.92 -9.40
C MET A 18 6.37 6.44 -10.85
N GLN A 19 7.26 7.03 -11.65
CA GLN A 19 7.47 6.58 -13.03
C GLN A 19 8.19 5.22 -13.04
N GLY A 20 7.41 4.14 -13.12
CA GLY A 20 7.91 2.77 -13.26
C GLY A 20 7.96 1.95 -11.97
N TYR A 21 7.59 2.52 -10.82
CA TYR A 21 7.49 1.82 -9.54
C TYR A 21 6.47 2.51 -8.63
N VAL A 22 6.13 1.89 -7.51
CA VAL A 22 5.29 2.45 -6.45
C VAL A 22 6.06 2.44 -5.14
N LEU A 23 5.93 3.52 -4.37
CA LEU A 23 6.40 3.60 -2.99
C LEU A 23 5.25 3.23 -2.06
N ALA A 24 5.41 2.15 -1.30
CA ALA A 24 4.48 1.73 -0.27
C ALA A 24 5.01 2.18 1.10
N MET A 25 4.18 2.83 1.90
CA MET A 25 4.59 3.44 3.17
C MET A 25 3.61 3.08 4.28
N LEU A 26 4.13 2.54 5.38
CA LEU A 26 3.36 2.31 6.60
C LEU A 26 3.53 3.46 7.56
N HIS A 27 2.41 4.06 7.98
CA HIS A 27 2.37 5.16 8.93
C HIS A 27 1.65 4.76 10.21
N SER A 28 2.28 5.03 11.35
CA SER A 28 1.67 4.90 12.67
C SER A 28 1.05 6.22 13.10
N HIS A 29 -0.20 6.14 13.54
CA HIS A 29 -1.04 7.19 14.13
C HIS A 29 -1.24 6.95 15.63
N ALA A 30 -0.34 6.18 16.28
CA ALA A 30 -0.48 5.81 17.69
C ALA A 30 -0.46 7.00 18.66
N GLN A 31 -0.04 8.18 18.20
CA GLN A 31 -0.03 9.42 18.97
C GLN A 31 -0.99 10.42 18.31
N PRO A 32 -2.22 10.60 18.82
CA PRO A 32 -3.27 11.37 18.14
C PRO A 32 -2.93 12.85 17.98
N ASP A 33 -2.07 13.39 18.85
CA ASP A 33 -1.66 14.80 18.85
C ASP A 33 -0.38 15.06 18.05
N LEU A 34 0.23 14.02 17.47
CA LEU A 34 1.42 14.13 16.65
C LEU A 34 1.15 13.72 15.20
N PRO A 35 1.91 14.26 14.23
CA PRO A 35 1.87 13.79 12.86
C PRO A 35 2.18 12.28 12.78
N PRO A 36 1.59 11.55 11.81
CA PRO A 36 1.87 10.14 11.63
C PRO A 36 3.35 9.88 11.37
N VAL A 37 3.89 8.82 11.99
CA VAL A 37 5.29 8.43 11.86
C VAL A 37 5.43 7.34 10.80
N LEU A 38 6.31 7.53 9.83
CA LEU A 38 6.69 6.48 8.88
C LEU A 38 7.46 5.37 9.62
N ILE A 39 6.88 4.18 9.68
CA ILE A 39 7.46 3.02 10.40
C ILE A 39 8.07 1.98 9.46
N ALA A 40 7.64 1.92 8.20
CA ALA A 40 8.26 1.11 7.16
C ALA A 40 7.98 1.70 5.79
N CYS A 41 8.88 1.46 4.84
CA CYS A 41 8.76 1.93 3.47
C CYS A 41 9.41 0.91 2.53
N GLU A 42 8.81 0.68 1.37
CA GLU A 42 9.35 -0.19 0.32
C GLU A 42 9.01 0.37 -1.05
N ALA A 43 9.97 0.30 -1.97
CA ALA A 43 9.75 0.60 -3.39
C ALA A 43 9.64 -0.72 -4.17
N THR A 44 8.59 -0.87 -4.97
CA THR A 44 8.35 -2.11 -5.73
C THR A 44 7.69 -1.82 -7.07
N GLY A 45 7.82 -2.74 -8.04
CA GLY A 45 7.04 -2.67 -9.27
C GLY A 45 5.56 -2.84 -8.97
N VAL A 46 4.69 -2.16 -9.71
CA VAL A 46 3.24 -2.28 -9.49
C VAL A 46 2.75 -3.71 -9.80
N ASP A 47 3.39 -4.36 -10.76
CA ASP A 47 3.13 -5.75 -11.15
C ASP A 47 3.73 -6.78 -10.17
N ASP A 48 4.63 -6.34 -9.28
CA ASP A 48 5.29 -7.19 -8.28
C ASP A 48 4.51 -7.27 -6.96
N VAL A 49 3.34 -6.63 -6.88
CA VAL A 49 2.47 -6.68 -5.71
C VAL A 49 1.59 -7.92 -5.76
N LEU A 50 1.76 -8.79 -4.77
CA LEU A 50 1.12 -10.11 -4.72
C LEU A 50 0.12 -10.19 -3.57
N PRO A 51 -0.99 -10.95 -3.71
CA PRO A 51 -1.78 -11.36 -2.56
C PRO A 51 -0.93 -12.28 -1.68
N GLY A 52 -1.03 -12.11 -0.36
CA GLY A 52 -0.54 -13.12 0.57
C GLY A 52 -1.43 -14.37 0.56
N GLY A 53 -0.88 -15.49 1.04
CA GLY A 53 -1.55 -16.79 0.97
C GLY A 53 -2.84 -16.90 1.80
N ASP A 54 -3.10 -15.95 2.70
CA ASP A 54 -4.27 -15.90 3.59
C ASP A 54 -5.43 -15.05 3.05
N ALA A 55 -5.28 -14.44 1.87
CA ALA A 55 -6.21 -13.46 1.29
C ALA A 55 -6.47 -12.21 2.18
N GLN A 56 -5.77 -12.05 3.29
CA GLN A 56 -5.86 -10.93 4.23
C GLN A 56 -4.56 -10.14 4.27
N SER A 57 -3.59 -10.46 3.41
CA SER A 57 -2.32 -9.75 3.37
C SER A 57 -1.88 -9.43 1.95
N VAL A 58 -1.01 -8.44 1.84
CA VAL A 58 -0.36 -8.04 0.58
C VAL A 58 1.15 -8.13 0.76
N VAL A 59 1.82 -8.62 -0.28
CA VAL A 59 3.29 -8.63 -0.37
C VAL A 59 3.70 -7.57 -1.38
N LEU A 60 4.47 -6.61 -0.91
CA LEU A 60 4.96 -5.43 -1.64
C LEU A 60 6.48 -5.52 -1.62
N GLY A 61 7.12 -6.05 -2.67
CA GLY A 61 8.56 -6.31 -2.65
C GLY A 61 8.97 -7.15 -1.43
N ARG A 62 9.74 -6.56 -0.51
CA ARG A 62 10.19 -7.20 0.74
C ARG A 62 9.25 -7.00 1.94
N LEU A 63 8.19 -6.22 1.78
CA LEU A 63 7.24 -5.87 2.83
C LEU A 63 5.99 -6.76 2.74
N HIS A 64 5.74 -7.56 3.77
CA HIS A 64 4.50 -8.32 3.93
C HIS A 64 3.60 -7.60 4.94
N VAL A 65 2.40 -7.19 4.51
CA VAL A 65 1.45 -6.42 5.33
C VAL A 65 0.18 -7.23 5.53
N CYS A 66 -0.10 -7.61 6.77
CA CYS A 66 -1.37 -8.23 7.17
C CYS A 66 -2.43 -7.16 7.42
N MET A 67 -3.45 -7.14 6.58
CA MET A 67 -4.55 -6.20 6.60
C MET A 67 -5.69 -6.75 7.47
N HIS A 68 -5.96 -6.09 8.60
CA HIS A 68 -6.99 -6.48 9.58
C HIS A 68 -8.23 -5.59 9.53
N GLU A 69 -8.15 -4.39 8.93
CA GLU A 69 -9.28 -3.46 8.81
C GLU A 69 -9.81 -3.36 7.37
N ASP A 70 -9.04 -2.76 6.45
CA ASP A 70 -9.46 -2.69 5.05
C ASP A 70 -9.07 -4.00 4.32
N PRO A 71 -9.88 -4.49 3.37
CA PRO A 71 -9.57 -5.73 2.66
C PRO A 71 -8.29 -5.63 1.81
N ALA A 72 -7.40 -6.63 1.92
CA ALA A 72 -6.19 -6.72 1.07
C ALA A 72 -6.50 -6.70 -0.44
N VAL A 73 -7.64 -7.26 -0.84
CA VAL A 73 -8.10 -7.25 -2.25
C VAL A 73 -8.36 -5.83 -2.78
N ASP A 74 -8.73 -4.88 -1.91
CA ASP A 74 -9.00 -3.50 -2.33
C ASP A 74 -7.71 -2.77 -2.66
N VAL A 75 -6.62 -3.08 -1.96
CA VAL A 75 -5.27 -2.59 -2.26
C VAL A 75 -4.85 -3.05 -3.66
N LEU A 76 -4.93 -4.35 -3.92
CA LEU A 76 -4.57 -4.94 -5.22
C LEU A 76 -5.42 -4.37 -6.36
N THR A 77 -6.73 -4.27 -6.13
CA THR A 77 -7.68 -3.73 -7.10
C THR A 77 -7.36 -2.28 -7.44
N TRP A 78 -7.04 -1.47 -6.43
CA TRP A 78 -6.68 -0.07 -6.64
C TRP A 78 -5.35 0.08 -7.38
N LEU A 79 -4.30 -0.66 -6.97
CA LEU A 79 -2.98 -0.60 -7.62
C LEU A 79 -3.04 -1.00 -9.09
N ARG A 80 -3.78 -2.06 -9.43
CA ARG A 80 -4.01 -2.48 -10.82
C ARG A 80 -4.69 -1.38 -11.63
N LYS A 81 -5.70 -0.71 -11.06
CA LYS A 81 -6.34 0.44 -11.73
C LYS A 81 -5.33 1.57 -11.99
N GLN A 82 -4.45 1.87 -11.04
CA GLN A 82 -3.41 2.89 -11.23
C GLN A 82 -2.42 2.49 -12.34
N ALA A 83 -1.95 1.24 -12.38
CA ALA A 83 -1.06 0.75 -13.42
C ALA A 83 -1.66 0.90 -14.83
N HIS A 84 -2.95 0.55 -14.98
CA HIS A 84 -3.66 0.71 -16.25
C HIS A 84 -3.75 2.18 -16.68
N HIS A 85 -4.07 3.10 -15.76
CA HIS A 85 -4.10 4.53 -16.07
C HIS A 85 -2.73 5.07 -16.47
N SER A 86 -1.66 4.67 -15.77
CA SER A 86 -0.29 5.08 -16.11
C SER A 86 0.21 4.54 -17.44
N ARG A 87 -0.30 3.38 -17.89
CA ARG A 87 0.03 2.80 -19.20
C ARG A 87 -0.76 3.43 -20.34
N ALA A 88 -2.02 3.80 -20.10
CA ALA A 88 -2.87 4.45 -21.11
C ALA A 88 -2.47 5.91 -21.41
N ALA A 89 -1.72 6.54 -20.50
CA ALA A 89 -1.20 7.91 -20.65
C ALA A 89 0.19 7.97 -21.34
N ARG A 90 0.74 6.83 -21.77
CA ARG A 90 1.99 6.72 -22.55
C ARG A 90 1.67 6.48 -24.02
#